data_AF-A0AAU7Q6R4-F1
#
_entry.id   AF-A0AAU7Q6R4-F1
#
_cell.length_a   1.000
_cell.length_b   1.000
_cell.length_c   1.000
_cell.angle_alpha   90.00
_cell.angle_beta   90.00
_cell.angle_gamma   90.00
#
_symmetry.space_group_name_H-M   'P 1'
#
loop_
_entity.id
_entity.type
_entity.pdbx_description
1 polymer ?
#
loop_
_entity_poly.entity_id
_entity_poly.type
_entity_poly.pdbx_seq_one_letter_code
_entity_poly.pdbx_strand_id
1 'polypeptide(L)' 'MKIIDISIKNFKAIHQESFSFRSRFTVFIGDNATGKTSILDALAVALGSFFSRPGQHQLQADTPR' A
#
# COMPACT_ATOMS: atom_id res chain seq x y z
N MET A 1 9.01 10.13 2.21
CA MET A 1 8.45 8.99 1.44
C MET A 1 7.47 9.52 0.41
N LYS A 2 7.44 8.95 -0.80
CA LYS A 2 6.48 9.29 -1.85
C LYS A 2 5.86 8.01 -2.41
N ILE A 3 4.55 7.96 -2.48
CA ILE A 3 3.80 6.84 -3.06
C ILE A 3 3.65 7.12 -4.56
N ILE A 4 4.03 6.15 -5.38
CA ILE A 4 4.00 6.28 -6.85
C ILE A 4 2.80 5.50 -7.39
N ASP A 5 2.60 4.28 -6.92
CA ASP A 5 1.52 3.41 -7.34
C ASP A 5 0.96 2.61 -6.16
N ILE A 6 -0.29 2.18 -6.28
CA ILE A 6 -0.90 1.16 -5.43
C ILE A 6 -1.69 0.19 -6.31
N SER A 7 -1.54 -1.11 -6.04
CA SER A 7 -2.39 -2.16 -6.59
C SER A 7 -3.22 -2.78 -5.48
N ILE A 8 -4.53 -2.84 -5.67
CA ILE A 8 -5.50 -3.29 -4.67
C ILE A 8 -6.28 -4.47 -5.25
N LYS A 9 -6.34 -5.57 -4.50
CA LYS A 9 -7.09 -6.77 -4.87
C LYS A 9 -7.89 -7.27 -3.68
N ASN A 10 -9.16 -7.61 -3.91
CA ASN A 10 -10.07 -8.19 -2.93
C ASN A 10 -10.11 -7.43 -1.59
N PHE A 11 -10.20 -6.09 -1.65
CA PHE A 11 -10.15 -5.24 -0.47
C PHE A 11 -11.39 -4.33 -0.41
N LYS A 12 -12.27 -4.60 0.56
CA LYS A 12 -13.54 -3.89 0.74
C LYS A 12 -14.34 -3.87 -0.58
N ALA A 13 -14.76 -2.68 -1.03
CA ALA A 13 -15.51 -2.47 -2.27
C ALA A 13 -14.66 -2.59 -3.55
N ILE A 14 -13.36 -2.89 -3.46
CA ILE A 14 -12.44 -2.97 -4.61
C ILE A 14 -12.10 -4.44 -4.89
N HIS A 15 -12.56 -4.96 -6.03
CA HIS A 15 -12.21 -6.30 -6.49
C HIS A 15 -10.78 -6.36 -7.05
N GLN A 16 -10.45 -5.49 -8.02
CA GLN A 16 -9.12 -5.40 -8.60
C GLN A 16 -8.96 -4.03 -9.24
N GLU A 17 -8.11 -3.17 -8.68
CA GLU A 17 -7.83 -1.84 -9.22
C GLU A 17 -6.36 -1.47 -9.03
N SER A 18 -5.86 -0.55 -9.85
CA SER A 18 -4.51 0.00 -9.69
C SER A 18 -4.50 1.49 -9.99
N PHE A 19 -3.83 2.26 -9.14
CA PHE A 19 -3.82 3.72 -9.21
C PHE A 19 -2.39 4.23 -9.19
N SER A 20 -2.08 5.14 -10.13
CA SER A 20 -0.84 5.91 -10.14
C SER A 20 -1.05 7.30 -9.54
N PHE A 21 -0.23 7.66 -8.57
CA PHE A 21 -0.28 8.96 -7.90
C PHE A 21 0.54 10.00 -8.65
N ARG A 22 -0.05 11.19 -8.83
CA ARG A 22 0.66 12.32 -9.43
C ARG A 22 1.73 12.83 -8.46
N SER A 23 2.76 13.46 -9.01
CA SER A 23 3.89 13.98 -8.24
C SER A 23 3.54 15.10 -7.27
N ARG A 24 2.45 15.84 -7.52
CA ARG A 24 2.02 17.01 -6.74
C ARG A 24 0.73 16.78 -5.98
N PHE A 25 -0.31 16.31 -6.66
CA PHE A 25 -1.64 16.14 -6.07
C PHE A 25 -2.49 15.17 -6.89
N THR A 26 -3.21 14.29 -6.20
CA THR A 26 -4.17 13.34 -6.80
C THR A 26 -5.53 13.55 -6.13
N VAL A 27 -6.60 13.61 -6.93
CA VAL A 27 -7.99 13.66 -6.45
C VAL A 27 -8.70 12.39 -6.90
N PHE A 28 -9.43 11.76 -5.99
CA PHE A 28 -10.35 10.67 -6.30
C PHE A 28 -11.79 11.20 -6.29
N ILE A 29 -12.48 11.11 -7.43
CA ILE A 29 -13.87 11.56 -7.61
C ILE A 29 -14.73 10.36 -7.97
N GLY A 30 -15.96 10.32 -7.46
CA GLY A 30 -16.93 9.26 -7.72
C GLY A 30 -18.06 9.29 -6.69
N ASP A 31 -19.10 8.50 -6.90
CA ASP A 31 -20.27 8.47 -6.01
C ASP A 31 -19.98 7.82 -4.65
N ASN A 32 -20.86 8.02 -3.68
CA ASN A 32 -20.73 7.35 -2.38
C ASN A 32 -20.65 5.82 -2.55
N ALA A 33 -19.92 5.16 -1.64
CA ALA A 33 -19.69 3.71 -1.65
C ALA A 33 -18.94 3.10 -2.86
N THR A 34 -18.42 3.92 -3.79
CA THR A 34 -17.63 3.45 -4.95
C THR A 34 -16.17 3.08 -4.66
N GLY A 35 -15.78 3.03 -3.39
CA GLY A 35 -14.43 2.59 -2.99
C GLY A 35 -13.38 3.67 -2.76
N LYS A 36 -13.73 4.97 -2.85
CA LYS A 36 -12.79 6.07 -2.54
C LYS A 36 -12.15 5.95 -1.16
N THR A 37 -12.95 5.72 -0.11
CA THR A 37 -12.44 5.48 1.25
C THR A 37 -11.60 4.19 1.31
N SER A 38 -12.01 3.14 0.58
CA SER A 38 -11.26 1.88 0.50
C SER A 38 -9.85 2.07 -0.05
N ILE A 39 -9.61 3.01 -0.98
CA ILE A 39 -8.25 3.33 -1.48
C ILE A 39 -7.38 3.87 -0.33
N LEU A 40 -7.92 4.80 0.46
CA LEU A 40 -7.20 5.40 1.59
C LEU A 40 -6.92 4.37 2.70
N ASP A 41 -7.88 3.49 2.98
CA ASP A 41 -7.70 2.39 3.94
C ASP A 41 -6.64 1.39 3.47
N ALA A 42 -6.63 1.05 2.18
CA ALA A 42 -5.63 0.15 1.60
C ALA A 42 -4.22 0.75 1.73
N LEU A 43 -4.06 2.05 1.47
CA LEU A 43 -2.80 2.77 1.68
C LEU A 43 -2.36 2.70 3.15
N ALA A 44 -3.26 2.96 4.10
CA ALA A 44 -2.95 2.91 5.52
C ALA A 44 -2.47 1.52 5.96
N VAL A 45 -3.15 0.45 5.52
CA VAL A 45 -2.76 -0.94 5.81
C VAL A 45 -1.40 -1.27 5.19
N ALA A 46 -1.20 -0.93 3.91
CA ALA A 46 0.04 -1.22 3.20
C ALA A 46 1.24 -0.53 3.87
N LEU A 47 1.12 0.76 4.17
CA LEU A 47 2.16 1.53 4.84
C LEU A 47 2.39 1.05 6.28
N GLY A 48 1.32 0.80 7.03
CA GLY A 48 1.41 0.25 8.37
C GLY A 48 2.19 -1.06 8.39
N SER A 49 1.90 -1.97 7.45
CA SER A 49 2.62 -3.24 7.31
C SER A 49 4.09 -3.06 6.93
N PHE A 50 4.40 -2.05 6.11
CA PHE A 50 5.78 -1.76 5.68
C PHE A 50 6.64 -1.28 6.85
N PHE A 51 6.10 -0.37 7.68
CA PHE A 51 6.83 0.16 8.84
C PHE A 51 6.81 -0.78 10.05
N SER A 52 5.78 -1.62 10.18
CA SER A 52 5.65 -2.53 11.32
C SER A 52 6.52 -3.78 11.19
N ARG A 53 7.21 -4.00 10.06
CA ARG A 53 8.21 -5.08 9.96
C ARG A 53 9.40 -4.72 10.84
N PRO A 54 9.61 -5.41 11.98
CA PRO A 54 10.86 -5.26 12.72
C PRO A 54 11.99 -5.61 11.75
N GLY A 55 13.05 -4.82 11.75
CA GLY A 55 14.17 -4.97 10.83
C GLY A 55 14.53 -6.45 10.70
N GLN A 56 14.62 -6.94 9.46
CA GLN A 56 15.22 -8.23 9.18
C GLN A 56 16.67 -8.15 9.68
N HIS A 57 16.89 -8.49 10.94
CA HIS A 57 18.21 -8.74 11.47
C HIS A 57 18.80 -9.82 10.58
N GLN A 58 19.88 -9.45 9.89
CA GLN A 58 20.66 -10.30 9.01
C GLN A 58 20.83 -11.69 9.63
N LEU A 59 20.24 -12.71 9.03
CA LEU A 59 20.76 -14.07 9.15
C LEU A 59 21.98 -14.18 8.22
N GLN A 60 23.06 -13.49 8.58
CA GLN A 60 24.40 -14.01 8.34
C GLN A 60 24.68 -14.95 9.50
N ALA A 61 24.14 -16.16 9.41
CA ALA A 61 24.70 -17.27 10.16
C ALA A 61 25.96 -17.68 9.39
N ASP A 62 27.09 -17.33 9.99
CA ASP A 62 28.40 -17.94 9.76
C ASP A 62 28.25 -19.40 9.29
N THR A 63 28.76 -19.69 8.09
CA THR A 63 29.23 -21.04 7.80
C THR A 63 30.67 -21.10 8.29
N PRO A 64 30.97 -21.73 9.44
CA PRO A 64 32.35 -21.94 9.84
C PRO A 64 32.98 -22.96 8.89
N ARG A 65 34.15 -22.55 8.36
CA ARG A 65 35.22 -23.32 7.69
C ARG A 65 34.92 -24.73 7.22
#